data_AF-A0A0L7LDI9-F1
#
_entry.id   AF-A0A0L7LDI9-F1
#
_cell.length_a   1.000
_cell.length_b   1.000
_cell.length_c   1.000
_cell.angle_alpha   90.00
_cell.angle_beta   90.00
_cell.angle_gamma   90.00
#
_symmetry.space_group_name_H-M   'P 1'
#
loop_
_entity.id
_entity.type
_entity.pdbx_description
1 polymer ?
#
loop_
_entity_poly.entity_id
_entity_poly.type
_entity_poly.pdbx_seq_one_letter_code
_entity_poly.pdbx_strand_id
1 'polypeptide(L)'
;MDPGDCQNVGVLPNIIDVEWKLEVSTNSPGTGSDNLLYTVVLKTDVGEDIRFTCNSQQLQDLVYKLKHLVRHCEKIKTELS
;
A
#
# COMPACT_ATOMS: atom_id res chain seq x y z
N MET A 1 31.95 4.35 12.97
CA MET A 1 31.77 3.37 11.89
C MET A 1 31.02 2.22 12.51
N ASP A 2 29.71 2.18 12.33
CA ASP A 2 28.88 1.06 12.79
C ASP A 2 28.95 -0.07 11.74
N PRO A 3 29.27 -1.31 12.12
CA PRO A 3 29.30 -2.44 11.22
C PRO A 3 27.89 -3.05 11.16
N GLY A 4 27.10 -2.69 10.14
CA GLY A 4 25.76 -3.26 10.01
C GLY A 4 25.08 -3.09 8.66
N ASP A 5 25.51 -2.15 7.81
CA ASP A 5 24.80 -1.89 6.57
C ASP A 5 25.31 -2.76 5.42
N CYS A 6 24.99 -4.06 5.48
CA CYS A 6 25.01 -4.92 4.30
C CYS A 6 23.83 -4.52 3.40
N GLN A 7 24.00 -3.44 2.64
CA GLN A 7 23.04 -3.05 1.62
C GLN A 7 22.99 -4.15 0.55
N ASN A 8 21.91 -4.92 0.54
CA ASN A 8 21.53 -5.81 -0.56
C ASN A 8 21.13 -4.94 -1.76
N VAL A 9 22.12 -4.37 -2.45
CA VAL A 9 21.92 -3.59 -3.67
C VAL A 9 21.45 -4.53 -4.78
N GLY A 10 20.13 -4.72 -4.90
CA GLY A 10 19.51 -5.49 -5.99
C GLY A 10 18.24 -6.26 -5.62
N VAL A 11 17.91 -6.40 -4.34
CA VAL A 11 16.67 -7.06 -3.91
C VAL A 11 15.62 -6.01 -3.60
N LEU A 12 14.51 -6.01 -4.34
CA LEU A 12 13.36 -5.16 -3.99
C LEU A 12 12.70 -5.70 -2.72
N PRO A 13 12.32 -4.83 -1.76
CA PRO A 13 11.60 -5.26 -0.58
C PRO A 13 10.28 -5.96 -0.95
N ASN A 14 9.98 -7.08 -0.30
CA ASN A 14 8.70 -7.76 -0.43
C ASN A 14 7.74 -7.21 0.61
N ILE A 15 6.49 -6.99 0.19
CA ILE A 15 5.41 -6.70 1.13
C ILE A 15 5.01 -8.02 1.79
N ILE A 16 5.19 -8.13 3.10
CA ILE A 16 4.90 -9.34 3.88
C ILE A 16 3.61 -9.26 4.67
N ASP A 17 3.17 -8.04 4.99
CA ASP A 17 1.92 -7.82 5.73
C ASP A 17 1.34 -6.44 5.41
N VAL A 18 0.05 -6.26 5.69
CA VAL A 18 -0.68 -5.01 5.47
C VAL A 18 -1.53 -4.70 6.70
N GLU A 19 -1.16 -3.66 7.42
CA GLU A 19 -1.96 -3.09 8.50
C GLU A 19 -2.77 -1.90 7.97
N TRP A 20 -3.95 -1.68 8.54
CA TRP A 20 -4.76 -0.53 8.17
C TRP A 20 -5.57 0.00 9.36
N LYS A 21 -5.91 1.28 9.27
CA LYS A 21 -6.75 1.99 10.24
C LYS A 21 -7.69 2.95 9.51
N LEU A 22 -8.95 2.96 9.92
CA LEU A 22 -9.93 3.97 9.50
C LEU A 22 -10.10 5.02 10.60
N GLU A 23 -10.01 6.28 10.23
CA GLU A 23 -10.19 7.42 11.12
C GLU A 23 -11.29 8.33 10.56
N VAL A 24 -12.14 8.84 11.45
CA VAL A 24 -13.20 9.78 11.11
C VAL A 24 -12.79 11.16 11.61
N SER A 25 -12.61 12.12 10.70
CA SER A 25 -12.33 13.51 11.07
C SER A 25 -13.64 14.27 11.29
N THR A 26 -13.97 14.70 12.50
CA THR A 26 -15.25 15.39 12.78
C THR A 26 -15.17 16.91 12.66
N ASN A 27 -14.11 17.46 12.07
CA ASN A 27 -13.72 18.87 12.26
C ASN A 27 -14.21 19.89 11.22
N SER A 28 -15.29 19.62 10.46
CA SER A 28 -15.88 20.62 9.55
C SER A 28 -17.39 20.80 9.79
N PRO A 29 -17.83 21.95 10.34
CA PRO A 29 -19.24 22.31 10.29
C PRO A 29 -19.60 22.65 8.84
N GLY A 30 -20.47 21.85 8.21
CA GLY A 30 -21.15 22.22 6.95
C GLY A 30 -20.82 21.40 5.70
N THR A 31 -19.97 20.38 5.74
CA THR A 31 -19.72 19.51 4.58
C THR A 31 -19.97 18.04 4.91
N GLY A 32 -20.90 17.44 4.16
CA GLY A 32 -21.36 16.07 4.36
C GLY A 32 -20.29 15.01 4.05
N SER A 33 -20.41 13.89 4.78
CA SER A 33 -19.98 12.52 4.48
C SER A 33 -18.53 12.17 4.11
N ASP A 34 -17.65 13.10 3.74
CA ASP A 34 -16.34 12.76 3.15
C ASP A 34 -15.15 12.90 4.10
N ASN A 35 -15.35 12.58 5.38
CA ASN A 35 -14.31 12.73 6.41
C ASN A 35 -13.63 11.41 6.82
N LEU A 36 -13.71 10.39 5.97
CA LEU A 36 -13.05 9.10 6.20
C LEU A 36 -11.61 9.16 5.69
N LEU A 37 -10.66 8.98 6.60
CA LEU A 37 -9.24 8.87 6.30
C LEU A 37 -8.76 7.45 6.58
N TYR A 38 -8.21 6.81 5.57
CA TYR A 38 -7.66 5.46 5.65
C TYR A 38 -6.15 5.56 5.74
N THR A 39 -5.58 5.10 6.85
CA THR A 39 -4.14 4.89 6.99
C THR A 39 -3.82 3.45 6.65
N VAL A 40 -2.93 3.23 5.68
CA VAL A 40 -2.44 1.90 5.28
C VAL A 40 -0.93 1.84 5.55
N VAL A 41 -0.49 0.73 6.12
CA VAL A 41 0.92 0.43 6.39
C VAL A 41 1.26 -0.89 5.71
N LEU A 42 2.18 -0.84 4.76
CA LEU A 42 2.74 -2.01 4.09
C LEU A 42 4.01 -2.41 4.82
N LYS A 43 3.99 -3.57 5.48
CA LYS A 43 5.15 -4.14 6.15
C LYS A 43 6.08 -4.77 5.13
N THR A 44 7.36 -4.45 5.21
CA THR A 44 8.38 -5.01 4.31
C THR A 44 9.24 -6.03 5.05
N ASP A 45 9.72 -7.05 4.32
CA ASP A 45 10.68 -8.03 4.85
C ASP A 45 12.06 -7.41 5.14
N VAL A 46 12.42 -6.38 4.38
CA VAL A 46 13.64 -5.60 4.53
C VAL A 46 13.34 -4.10 4.43
N GLY A 47 14.07 -3.28 5.18
CA GLY A 47 13.94 -1.82 5.14
C GLY A 47 12.78 -1.28 5.98
N GLU A 48 12.33 -0.08 5.63
CA GLU A 48 11.28 0.65 6.35
C GLU A 48 9.88 0.32 5.80
N ASP A 49 8.91 0.24 6.72
CA ASP A 49 7.49 0.11 6.39
C ASP A 49 6.99 1.32 5.59
N ILE A 50 6.17 1.07 4.58
CA ILE A 50 5.58 2.14 3.77
C ILE A 50 4.23 2.51 4.38
N ARG A 51 4.10 3.75 4.86
CA ARG A 51 2.85 4.30 5.41
C ARG A 51 2.29 5.38 4.51
N PHE A 52 0.99 5.30 4.21
CA PHE A 52 0.27 6.36 3.52
C PHE A 52 -1.15 6.52 4.04
N THR A 53 -1.70 7.72 3.86
CA THR A 53 -3.10 8.03 4.17
C THR A 53 -3.85 8.39 2.89
N CYS A 54 -5.08 7.92 2.75
CA CYS A 54 -5.89 8.15 1.55
C CYS A 54 -7.38 8.27 1.90
N ASN A 55 -8.14 8.93 1.03
CA ASN A 55 -9.60 8.93 1.11
C ASN A 55 -10.21 7.70 0.42
N SER A 56 -11.53 7.52 0.54
CA SER A 56 -12.25 6.38 -0.06
C SER A 56 -11.98 6.21 -1.57
N GLN A 57 -11.97 7.31 -2.33
CA GLN A 57 -11.77 7.27 -3.78
C GLN A 57 -10.35 6.80 -4.14
N GLN A 58 -9.34 7.37 -3.48
CA GLN A 58 -7.94 7.01 -3.69
C GLN A 58 -7.67 5.55 -3.31
N LEU A 59 -8.28 5.07 -2.22
CA LEU A 59 -8.18 3.67 -1.82
C LEU A 59 -8.80 2.74 -2.88
N GLN A 60 -9.98 3.10 -3.40
CA GLN A 60 -10.64 2.34 -4.45
C GLN A 60 -9.79 2.27 -5.73
N ASP A 61 -9.20 3.39 -6.15
CA ASP A 61 -8.31 3.45 -7.31
C ASP A 61 -7.07 2.56 -7.14
N LEU A 62 -6.48 2.55 -5.94
CA LEU A 62 -5.36 1.67 -5.62
C LEU A 62 -5.73 0.20 -5.73
N VAL A 63 -6.85 -0.21 -5.12
CA VAL A 63 -7.35 -1.59 -5.20
C VAL A 63 -7.64 -2.00 -6.65
N TYR A 64 -8.18 -1.08 -7.46
CA TYR A 64 -8.45 -1.34 -8.87
C TYR A 64 -7.15 -1.58 -9.66
N LYS A 65 -6.13 -0.75 -9.44
CA LYS A 65 -4.81 -0.92 -10.06
C LYS A 65 -4.17 -2.25 -9.67
N LEU A 66 -4.22 -2.63 -8.39
CA LEU A 66 -3.71 -3.92 -7.91
C LEU A 66 -4.42 -5.10 -8.57
N LYS A 67 -5.76 -5.07 -8.65
CA LYS A 67 -6.54 -6.11 -9.35
C LYS A 67 -6.18 -6.20 -10.83
N HIS A 68 -5.95 -5.07 -11.49
CA HIS A 68 -5.53 -5.04 -12.88
C HIS A 68 -4.14 -5.67 -13.07
N LEU A 69 -3.19 -5.37 -12.18
CA LEU A 69 -1.86 -5.98 -12.18
C LEU A 69 -1.91 -7.49 -11.99
N VAL A 70 -2.70 -7.99 -11.02
CA VAL A 70 -2.86 -9.45 -10.80
C VAL A 70 -3.35 -10.15 -12.06
N ARG A 71 -4.41 -9.64 -12.70
CA ARG A 71 -4.94 -10.19 -13.96
C ARG A 71 -3.90 -10.21 -15.07
N HIS A 72 -3.07 -9.17 -15.14
CA HIS A 72 -2.01 -9.08 -16.13
C HIS A 72 -0.92 -10.15 -15.89
N CYS A 73 -0.51 -10.34 -14.64
CA CYS A 73 0.44 -11.40 -14.26
C CYS A 73 -0.12 -12.80 -14.54
N GLU A 74 -1.40 -13.05 -14.25
CA GLU A 74 -2.07 -14.33 -14.55
C GLU A 74 -2.12 -14.62 -16.05
N LYS A 75 -2.41 -13.60 -16.86
CA LYS A 75 -2.38 -13.72 -18.33
C LYS A 75 -0.98 -14.08 -18.82
N ILE A 76 0.04 -13.35 -18.38
CA ILE A 76 1.44 -13.61 -18.77
C ILE A 76 1.85 -15.02 -18.35
N LYS A 77 1.50 -15.45 -17.13
CA LYS A 77 1.77 -16.81 -16.65
C LYS A 77 1.20 -17.88 -17.56
N THR A 78 -0.01 -17.66 -18.08
CA THR A 78 -0.69 -18.60 -19.00
C THR A 78 -0.04 -18.61 -20.39
N GLU A 79 0.50 -17.48 -20.85
CA GLU A 79 1.19 -17.38 -22.14
C GLU A 79 2.61 -18.01 -22.10
N LEU A 80 3.19 -18.12 -20.90
CA LEU A 80 4.52 -18.71 -20.68
C LEU A 80 4.50 -20.21 -20.32
N SER A 81 3.32 -20.78 -20.05
CA SER A 81 3.11 -22.19 -19.69
C SER A 81 2.64 -23.03 -20.87
#